data_AF-A0A2T9YAW5-F1
#
_entry.id   AF-A0A2T9YAW5-F1
#
_cell.length_a   1.000
_cell.length_b   1.000
_cell.length_c   1.000
_cell.angle_alpha   90.00
_cell.angle_beta   90.00
_cell.angle_gamma   90.00
#
_symmetry.space_group_name_H-M   'P 1'
#
loop_
_entity.id
_entity.type
_entity.pdbx_description
1 polymer ?
#
loop_
_entity_poly.entity_id
_entity_poly.type
_entity_poly.pdbx_seq_one_letter_code
_entity_poly.pdbx_strand_id
1 'polypeptide(L)'
;MNVDQIFSNLRSPALKAPNKTESKKKLLKTLEFIKQNSETVFAEVSKADEGHVDLLFLLAGCSQENVLWWWADSAVRSEAQGKSFFLNKFEFNNTTKEHEILCIYLVKQYYKISIGCSESQFLSQTFDKVFQKHIKPSFQSSVRAVVNGKVRYKTDFDEYDDTPKWKSTKIGCIPAFMWFLKSLDTSTIDQIYLNSIPIILTLVEDYDISFKIVGIDLVSLVASKVNSQVLIKSGVSDLFIQSIDKLLILRRESKGEILLNCSIKCYLDLINIIYQKTPTEITEKLFHLFYTAIIQNLMYTGNEFSYQVAILSNISLLAKTLKINTVRYLRPLIEEIIPIMEIEILGVETVVELQLEATNALLSILQESFPRVDAYVDQIVPALVLCYDSTCHKLNDKLSLIQKLQYKLAEIFTFILSISSPESKKFIDELETVYPNFKQNLVDLSAKNVKVTN
;
A
#
# COMPACT_ATOMS: atom_id res chain seq x y z
N MET A 1 21.78 -29.69 -16.55
CA MET A 1 21.43 -28.45 -17.26
C MET A 1 22.73 -27.71 -17.51
N ASN A 2 23.07 -27.35 -18.75
CA ASN A 2 24.24 -26.48 -18.97
C ASN A 2 23.87 -25.00 -18.71
N VAL A 3 24.86 -24.11 -18.60
CA VAL A 3 24.65 -22.69 -18.30
C VAL A 3 23.82 -21.99 -19.39
N ASP A 4 23.98 -22.38 -20.66
CA ASP A 4 23.13 -21.87 -21.75
C ASP A 4 21.66 -22.30 -21.62
N GLN A 5 21.41 -23.49 -21.09
CA GLN A 5 20.07 -24.01 -20.84
C GLN A 5 19.47 -23.42 -19.56
N ILE A 6 20.30 -23.04 -18.58
CA ILE A 6 19.90 -22.15 -17.47
C ILE A 6 19.48 -20.82 -18.06
N PHE A 7 20.34 -20.10 -18.78
CA PHE A 7 20.00 -18.82 -19.39
C PHE A 7 18.83 -18.91 -20.37
N SER A 8 18.67 -19.99 -21.13
CA SER A 8 17.52 -20.20 -22.02
C SER A 8 16.22 -20.42 -21.23
N ASN A 9 16.26 -21.24 -20.18
CA ASN A 9 15.10 -21.47 -19.30
C ASN A 9 14.74 -20.22 -18.47
N LEU A 10 15.73 -19.36 -18.20
CA LEU A 10 15.61 -18.13 -17.43
C LEU A 10 15.20 -16.91 -18.28
N ARG A 11 15.77 -16.76 -19.50
CA ARG A 11 15.46 -15.69 -20.47
C ARG A 11 14.17 -15.94 -21.24
N SER A 12 13.74 -17.19 -21.32
CA SER A 12 12.40 -17.58 -21.76
C SER A 12 11.55 -17.87 -20.53
N PRO A 13 11.13 -16.87 -19.75
CA PRO A 13 9.92 -17.08 -19.00
C PRO A 13 8.84 -17.16 -20.08
N ALA A 14 8.50 -18.38 -20.47
CA ALA A 14 7.34 -18.68 -21.28
C ALA A 14 6.11 -18.21 -20.50
N LEU A 15 5.84 -16.91 -20.61
CA LEU A 15 4.74 -16.18 -19.99
C LEU A 15 3.58 -16.00 -20.97
N LYS A 16 3.82 -16.33 -22.24
CA LYS A 16 2.79 -16.67 -23.22
C LYS A 16 2.48 -18.17 -23.24
N ALA A 17 3.02 -18.99 -22.32
CA ALA A 17 2.60 -20.38 -22.25
C ALA A 17 1.17 -20.44 -21.70
N PRO A 18 0.22 -21.12 -22.37
CA PRO A 18 -1.17 -21.25 -21.90
C PRO A 18 -1.32 -21.98 -20.55
N ASN A 19 -0.21 -22.43 -19.94
CA ASN A 19 -0.18 -23.28 -18.77
C ASN A 19 0.77 -22.72 -17.69
N LYS A 20 0.27 -21.78 -16.85
CA LYS A 20 1.02 -21.14 -15.73
C LYS A 20 1.76 -22.15 -14.84
N THR A 21 1.17 -23.33 -14.65
CA THR A 21 1.70 -24.42 -13.82
C THR A 21 3.01 -25.00 -14.35
N GLU A 22 3.19 -25.05 -15.67
CA GLU A 22 4.37 -25.65 -16.31
C GLU A 22 5.57 -24.71 -16.22
N SER A 23 5.37 -23.42 -16.52
CA SER A 23 6.37 -22.37 -16.34
C SER A 23 6.81 -22.26 -14.88
N LYS A 24 5.88 -22.41 -13.91
CA LYS A 24 6.19 -22.50 -12.47
C LYS A 24 7.13 -23.66 -12.15
N LYS A 25 6.80 -24.88 -12.61
CA LYS A 25 7.63 -26.08 -12.39
C LYS A 25 9.01 -25.94 -13.01
N LYS A 26 9.10 -25.36 -14.20
CA LYS A 26 10.37 -25.13 -14.91
C LYS A 26 11.27 -24.14 -14.16
N LEU A 27 10.70 -23.05 -13.63
CA LEU A 27 11.43 -22.07 -12.82
C LEU A 27 11.92 -22.70 -11.52
N LEU A 28 11.05 -23.41 -10.79
CA LEU A 28 11.42 -24.13 -9.56
C LEU A 28 12.59 -25.09 -9.79
N LYS A 29 12.50 -25.96 -10.80
CA LYS A 29 13.60 -26.88 -11.15
C LYS A 29 14.91 -26.15 -11.48
N THR A 30 14.81 -24.98 -12.12
CA THR A 30 15.99 -24.17 -12.45
C THR A 30 16.62 -23.57 -11.19
N LEU A 31 15.81 -23.05 -10.26
CA LEU A 31 16.28 -22.53 -8.98
C LEU A 31 16.90 -23.64 -8.11
N GLU A 32 16.30 -24.83 -8.08
CA GLU A 32 16.87 -26.00 -7.41
C GLU A 32 18.22 -26.41 -7.99
N PHE A 33 18.34 -26.40 -9.32
CA PHE A 33 19.58 -26.72 -10.00
C PHE A 33 20.68 -25.69 -9.68
N ILE A 34 20.36 -24.39 -9.71
CA ILE A 34 21.29 -23.32 -9.34
C ILE A 34 21.77 -23.48 -7.90
N LYS A 35 20.88 -23.85 -6.98
CA LYS A 35 21.26 -24.14 -5.59
C LYS A 35 22.24 -25.30 -5.50
N GLN A 36 21.90 -26.43 -6.11
CA GLN A 36 22.70 -27.66 -6.02
C GLN A 36 24.07 -27.51 -6.68
N ASN A 37 24.20 -26.64 -7.69
CA ASN A 37 25.41 -26.48 -8.51
C ASN A 37 25.98 -25.06 -8.45
N SER A 38 25.77 -24.35 -7.33
CA SER A 38 26.07 -22.91 -7.23
C SER A 38 27.51 -22.59 -7.66
N GLU A 39 28.52 -23.23 -7.09
CA GLU A 39 29.93 -23.00 -7.43
C GLU A 39 30.22 -23.14 -8.93
N THR A 40 29.75 -24.21 -9.57
CA THR A 40 29.92 -24.47 -11.00
C THR A 40 29.20 -23.44 -11.86
N VAL A 41 27.96 -23.11 -11.51
CA VAL A 41 27.18 -22.10 -12.22
C VAL A 41 27.88 -20.74 -12.13
N PHE A 42 28.39 -20.36 -10.97
CA PHE A 42 29.12 -19.10 -10.81
C PHE A 42 30.46 -19.08 -11.55
N ALA A 43 31.21 -20.18 -11.53
CA ALA A 43 32.47 -20.28 -12.26
C ALA A 43 32.28 -20.18 -13.78
N GLU A 44 31.14 -20.63 -14.31
CA GLU A 44 30.80 -20.49 -15.73
C GLU A 44 30.22 -19.10 -16.05
N VAL A 45 29.38 -18.57 -15.16
CA VAL A 45 28.79 -17.23 -15.29
C VAL A 45 29.85 -16.13 -15.14
N SER A 46 30.92 -16.36 -14.38
CA SER A 46 32.05 -15.44 -14.24
C SER A 46 32.97 -15.45 -15.47
N LYS A 47 33.00 -16.54 -16.25
CA LYS A 47 33.72 -16.60 -17.54
C LYS A 47 33.00 -15.85 -18.65
N ALA A 48 31.69 -15.66 -18.52
CA ALA A 48 30.90 -14.85 -19.44
C ALA A 48 30.94 -13.37 -19.02
N ASP A 49 31.48 -12.50 -19.88
CA ASP A 49 31.68 -11.07 -19.59
C ASP A 49 30.43 -10.36 -19.01
N GLU A 50 29.23 -10.77 -19.42
CA GLU A 50 27.97 -10.19 -18.93
C GLU A 50 26.98 -11.20 -18.32
N GLY A 51 27.37 -12.48 -18.18
CA GLY A 51 26.45 -13.52 -17.69
C GLY A 51 25.95 -13.24 -16.27
N HIS A 52 26.80 -12.63 -15.44
CA HIS A 52 26.49 -12.29 -14.05
C HIS A 52 25.37 -11.23 -13.94
N VAL A 53 25.31 -10.27 -14.87
CA VAL A 53 24.29 -9.21 -14.89
C VAL A 53 22.91 -9.81 -15.17
N ASP A 54 22.83 -10.73 -16.13
CA ASP A 54 21.58 -11.41 -16.50
C ASP A 54 21.07 -12.31 -15.37
N LEU A 55 21.98 -13.04 -14.71
CA LEU A 55 21.65 -13.90 -13.58
C LEU A 55 21.14 -13.08 -12.38
N LEU A 56 21.80 -11.97 -12.06
CA LEU A 56 21.40 -11.09 -10.97
C LEU A 56 20.07 -10.40 -11.22
N PHE A 57 19.83 -9.91 -12.45
CA PHE A 57 18.54 -9.36 -12.85
C PHE A 57 17.40 -10.35 -12.57
N LEU A 58 17.60 -11.62 -12.93
CA LEU A 58 16.59 -12.64 -12.72
C LEU A 58 16.40 -13.00 -11.26
N LEU A 59 17.49 -13.25 -10.53
CA LEU A 59 17.41 -13.60 -9.11
C LEU A 59 16.75 -12.48 -8.29
N ALA A 60 17.10 -11.22 -8.57
CA ALA A 60 16.43 -10.06 -7.99
C ALA A 60 14.94 -10.05 -8.34
N GLY A 61 14.60 -10.32 -9.60
CA GLY A 61 13.21 -10.40 -10.07
C GLY A 61 12.38 -11.49 -9.39
N CYS A 62 12.99 -12.64 -9.07
CA CYS A 62 12.32 -13.75 -8.39
C CYS A 62 12.26 -13.58 -6.86
N SER A 63 13.11 -12.74 -6.27
CA SER A 63 13.22 -12.58 -4.81
C SER A 63 12.17 -11.65 -4.23
N GLN A 64 11.61 -10.75 -5.04
CA GLN A 64 10.68 -9.74 -4.59
C GLN A 64 9.24 -10.25 -4.57
N GLU A 65 8.59 -10.16 -3.40
CA GLU A 65 7.15 -10.38 -3.28
C GLU A 65 6.38 -9.35 -4.12
N ASN A 66 5.49 -9.84 -4.97
CA ASN A 66 4.68 -8.95 -5.79
C ASN A 66 3.36 -9.63 -6.20
N VAL A 67 2.24 -9.05 -5.76
CA VAL A 67 0.87 -9.54 -6.01
C VAL A 67 0.52 -9.60 -7.51
N LEU A 68 1.29 -8.92 -8.37
CA LEU A 68 0.99 -8.81 -9.80
C LEU A 68 1.48 -10.00 -10.60
N TRP A 69 2.39 -10.81 -10.06
CA TRP A 69 3.05 -11.88 -10.81
C TRP A 69 2.79 -13.23 -10.17
N TRP A 70 2.26 -14.17 -10.96
CA TRP A 70 1.90 -15.51 -10.48
C TRP A 70 3.10 -16.35 -9.98
N TRP A 71 4.35 -16.00 -10.30
CA TRP A 71 5.54 -16.64 -9.72
C TRP A 71 5.96 -16.04 -8.37
N ALA A 72 5.28 -14.99 -7.89
CA ALA A 72 5.31 -14.59 -6.49
C ALA A 72 4.40 -15.47 -5.61
N ASP A 73 3.93 -16.60 -6.15
CA ASP A 73 3.34 -17.70 -5.38
C ASP A 73 4.25 -18.04 -4.19
N SER A 74 3.65 -18.16 -3.01
CA SER A 74 4.37 -18.39 -1.76
C SER A 74 5.28 -19.61 -1.82
N ALA A 75 5.02 -20.61 -2.67
CA ALA A 75 5.89 -21.76 -2.85
C ALA A 75 7.12 -21.47 -3.71
N VAL A 76 7.02 -20.67 -4.77
CA VAL A 76 8.20 -20.26 -5.59
C VAL A 76 9.07 -19.30 -4.80
N ARG A 77 8.42 -18.39 -4.08
CA ARG A 77 9.07 -17.49 -3.15
C ARG A 77 9.72 -18.26 -2.00
N SER A 78 9.00 -19.14 -1.30
CA SER A 78 9.54 -19.97 -0.22
C SER A 78 10.60 -20.94 -0.72
N GLU A 79 10.59 -21.33 -1.99
CA GLU A 79 11.70 -22.11 -2.54
C GLU A 79 12.91 -21.24 -2.88
N ALA A 80 12.72 -20.03 -3.40
CA ALA A 80 13.79 -19.05 -3.57
C ALA A 80 14.34 -18.54 -2.22
N GLN A 81 13.50 -18.46 -1.18
CA GLN A 81 13.77 -17.88 0.15
C GLN A 81 14.05 -18.93 1.24
N GLY A 82 13.24 -19.96 1.41
CA GLY A 82 13.45 -21.08 2.35
C GLY A 82 14.67 -21.95 2.01
N LYS A 83 15.10 -21.97 0.75
CA LYS A 83 16.41 -22.53 0.39
C LYS A 83 17.59 -21.59 0.67
N SER A 84 17.32 -20.37 1.15
CA SER A 84 18.26 -19.43 1.76
C SER A 84 18.53 -19.73 3.25
N PHE A 85 17.74 -20.59 3.91
CA PHE A 85 17.81 -20.84 5.35
C PHE A 85 19.03 -21.68 5.80
N PHE A 86 19.86 -22.17 4.87
CA PHE A 86 21.07 -22.94 5.22
C PHE A 86 22.28 -22.08 5.64
N LEU A 87 22.07 -20.80 5.97
CA LEU A 87 23.14 -19.81 6.09
C LEU A 87 23.18 -18.98 7.38
N ASN A 88 22.42 -19.36 8.43
CA ASN A 88 22.63 -18.83 9.77
C ASN A 88 23.41 -19.82 10.65
N LYS A 89 24.70 -19.99 10.34
CA LYS A 89 25.69 -20.39 11.35
C LYS A 89 26.45 -19.18 11.91
N PHE A 90 25.79 -18.02 11.92
CA PHE A 90 26.15 -16.87 12.75
C PHE A 90 24.86 -16.39 13.42
N GLU A 91 24.85 -16.46 14.74
CA GLU A 91 23.74 -16.04 15.60
C GLU A 91 23.43 -14.56 15.38
N PHE A 92 22.25 -14.26 14.85
CA PHE A 92 21.57 -13.00 15.11
C PHE A 92 20.18 -13.33 15.64
N ASN A 93 19.96 -12.97 16.90
CA ASN A 93 18.67 -13.11 17.56
C ASN A 93 17.66 -12.09 17.04
N ASN A 94 16.48 -12.61 16.69
CA ASN A 94 15.16 -11.99 16.61
C ASN A 94 14.76 -11.11 15.40
N THR A 95 13.79 -11.70 14.69
CA THR A 95 12.52 -11.16 14.18
C THR A 95 12.51 -10.22 12.96
N THR A 96 11.76 -10.67 11.95
CA THR A 96 11.17 -9.96 10.80
C THR A 96 12.06 -9.40 9.68
N LYS A 97 13.37 -9.67 9.65
CA LYS A 97 14.29 -9.22 8.58
C LYS A 97 14.97 -10.33 7.75
N GLU A 98 14.40 -11.53 7.64
CA GLU A 98 15.12 -12.71 7.11
C GLU A 98 14.94 -13.02 5.60
N HIS A 99 14.36 -12.12 4.79
CA HIS A 99 13.92 -12.46 3.43
C HIS A 99 14.84 -12.01 2.26
N GLU A 100 16.07 -11.54 2.49
CA GLU A 100 16.97 -11.02 1.43
C GLU A 100 18.22 -11.89 1.14
N ILE A 101 18.29 -13.11 1.65
CA ILE A 101 19.59 -13.74 1.94
C ILE A 101 20.21 -14.51 0.75
N LEU A 102 19.46 -15.02 -0.24
CA LEU A 102 20.06 -15.81 -1.34
C LEU A 102 20.79 -14.93 -2.37
N CYS A 103 20.17 -13.83 -2.82
CA CYS A 103 20.82 -12.88 -3.72
C CYS A 103 22.04 -12.26 -3.05
N ILE A 104 21.90 -11.83 -1.79
CA ILE A 104 23.00 -11.26 -1.00
C ILE A 104 24.11 -12.30 -0.77
N TYR A 105 23.78 -13.56 -0.47
CA TYR A 105 24.77 -14.62 -0.32
C TYR A 105 25.52 -14.93 -1.62
N LEU A 106 24.80 -15.01 -2.75
CA LEU A 106 25.41 -15.27 -4.05
C LEU A 106 26.28 -14.10 -4.52
N VAL A 107 25.85 -12.87 -4.22
CA VAL A 107 26.66 -11.66 -4.33
C VAL A 107 27.89 -11.73 -3.42
N LYS A 108 27.74 -12.16 -2.16
CA LYS A 108 28.84 -12.32 -1.19
C LYS A 108 29.83 -13.42 -1.57
N GLN A 109 29.39 -14.52 -2.17
CA GLN A 109 30.26 -15.59 -2.66
C GLN A 109 31.01 -15.19 -3.92
N TYR A 110 30.33 -14.56 -4.88
CA TYR A 110 30.99 -13.95 -6.05
C TYR A 110 32.02 -12.89 -5.61
N TYR A 111 31.66 -12.06 -4.64
CA TYR A 111 32.52 -11.04 -4.03
C TYR A 111 33.77 -11.64 -3.37
N LYS A 112 33.61 -12.72 -2.57
CA LYS A 112 34.73 -13.41 -1.91
C LYS A 112 35.72 -13.99 -2.92
N ILE A 113 35.24 -14.31 -4.13
CA ILE A 113 36.03 -14.93 -5.20
C ILE A 113 36.70 -13.88 -6.12
N SER A 114 36.12 -12.69 -6.31
CA SER A 114 36.50 -11.84 -7.46
C SER A 114 37.09 -10.47 -7.16
N ILE A 115 36.65 -9.68 -6.16
CA ILE A 115 37.08 -8.28 -6.03
C ILE A 115 36.99 -7.80 -4.57
N GLY A 116 38.08 -7.30 -3.99
CA GLY A 116 38.14 -6.69 -2.65
C GLY A 116 37.43 -5.33 -2.53
N CYS A 117 36.23 -5.20 -3.11
CA CYS A 117 35.35 -4.03 -3.08
C CYS A 117 34.55 -3.99 -1.77
N SER A 118 33.57 -3.11 -1.57
CA SER A 118 32.56 -3.25 -0.49
C SER A 118 31.21 -3.75 -1.04
N GLU A 119 30.34 -4.32 -0.20
CA GLU A 119 29.02 -4.82 -0.61
C GLU A 119 28.16 -3.72 -1.27
N SER A 120 28.12 -2.53 -0.69
CA SER A 120 27.42 -1.36 -1.24
C SER A 120 27.97 -0.95 -2.62
N GLN A 121 29.29 -0.90 -2.77
CA GLN A 121 29.92 -0.51 -4.02
C GLN A 121 29.70 -1.57 -5.13
N PHE A 122 29.68 -2.86 -4.79
CA PHE A 122 29.30 -3.91 -5.73
C PHE A 122 27.85 -3.78 -6.17
N LEU A 123 26.92 -3.58 -5.23
CA LEU A 123 25.50 -3.43 -5.53
C LEU A 123 25.24 -2.19 -6.40
N SER A 124 25.92 -1.08 -6.12
CA SER A 124 25.88 0.14 -6.93
C SER A 124 26.32 -0.11 -8.38
N GLN A 125 27.51 -0.68 -8.58
CA GLN A 125 28.03 -0.98 -9.92
C GLN A 125 27.16 -2.00 -10.68
N THR A 126 26.66 -3.00 -9.96
CA THR A 126 25.77 -4.02 -10.52
C THR A 126 24.43 -3.43 -10.90
N PHE A 127 23.86 -2.58 -10.04
CA PHE A 127 22.62 -1.88 -10.32
C PHE A 127 22.76 -1.08 -11.61
N ASP A 128 23.82 -0.29 -11.78
CA ASP A 128 24.01 0.50 -13.00
C ASP A 128 24.02 -0.39 -14.24
N LYS A 129 24.77 -1.50 -14.21
CA LYS A 129 24.80 -2.47 -15.33
C LYS A 129 23.43 -3.08 -15.61
N VAL A 130 22.75 -3.58 -14.57
CA VAL A 130 21.41 -4.19 -14.71
C VAL A 130 20.39 -3.16 -15.18
N PHE A 131 20.48 -1.94 -14.65
CA PHE A 131 19.59 -0.85 -14.94
C PHE A 131 19.69 -0.42 -16.40
N GLN A 132 20.91 -0.18 -16.89
CA GLN A 132 21.13 0.22 -18.29
C GLN A 132 20.82 -0.92 -19.28
N LYS A 133 21.15 -2.17 -18.93
CA LYS A 133 20.98 -3.33 -19.83
C LYS A 133 19.54 -3.87 -19.87
N HIS A 134 18.90 -4.01 -18.71
CA HIS A 134 17.59 -4.67 -18.60
C HIS A 134 16.46 -3.70 -18.31
N ILE A 135 16.62 -2.83 -17.31
CA ILE A 135 15.49 -2.08 -16.75
C ILE A 135 15.11 -0.92 -17.67
N LYS A 136 15.99 0.07 -17.82
CA LYS A 136 15.75 1.29 -18.60
C LYS A 136 15.27 1.00 -20.03
N PRO A 137 15.86 0.07 -20.81
CA PRO A 137 15.38 -0.22 -22.17
C PRO A 137 13.97 -0.79 -22.22
N SER A 138 13.48 -1.39 -21.13
CA SER A 138 12.10 -1.93 -21.05
C SER A 138 11.06 -0.82 -20.94
N PHE A 139 11.44 0.33 -20.37
CA PHE A 139 10.58 1.50 -20.18
C PHE A 139 10.74 2.56 -21.26
N GLN A 140 11.86 2.55 -22.02
CA GLN A 140 12.09 3.48 -23.13
C GLN A 140 11.25 3.19 -24.38
N SER A 141 10.68 2.00 -24.51
CA SER A 141 9.98 1.57 -25.73
C SER A 141 8.52 2.04 -25.86
N SER A 142 8.01 2.89 -24.95
CA SER A 142 6.64 3.40 -25.05
C SER A 142 6.55 4.67 -25.93
N VAL A 143 5.94 4.47 -27.10
CA VAL A 143 5.13 5.42 -27.90
C VAL A 143 5.82 6.57 -28.66
N ARG A 144 7.08 6.93 -28.43
CA ARG A 144 7.73 8.02 -29.21
C ARG A 144 8.98 7.57 -29.96
N ALA A 145 8.83 7.31 -31.26
CA ALA A 145 9.96 7.21 -32.17
C ALA A 145 10.33 8.61 -32.67
N VAL A 146 11.51 9.10 -32.31
CA VAL A 146 12.10 10.27 -32.96
C VAL A 146 12.80 9.79 -34.22
N VAL A 147 12.21 10.08 -35.39
CA VAL A 147 12.81 9.78 -36.68
C VAL A 147 13.13 11.12 -37.35
N ASN A 148 14.40 11.36 -37.68
CA ASN A 148 14.88 12.60 -38.31
C ASN A 148 14.51 13.88 -37.53
N GLY A 149 14.67 13.87 -36.20
CA GLY A 149 14.46 15.05 -35.36
C GLY A 149 13.00 15.50 -35.20
N LYS A 150 12.03 14.74 -35.74
CA LYS A 150 10.60 14.97 -35.52
C LYS A 150 10.01 13.81 -34.73
N VAL A 151 9.23 14.14 -33.70
CA VAL A 151 8.42 13.17 -32.97
C VAL A 151 7.36 12.65 -33.94
N ARG A 152 7.47 11.40 -34.38
CA ARG A 152 6.38 10.72 -35.10
C ARG A 152 5.54 9.96 -34.09
N TYR A 153 4.25 10.25 -34.08
CA TYR A 153 3.25 9.30 -33.59
C TYR A 153 3.21 8.16 -34.61
N LYS A 154 3.37 6.91 -34.16
CA LYS A 154 3.27 5.76 -35.05
C LYS A 154 1.83 5.69 -35.60
N THR A 155 1.71 5.52 -36.91
CA THR A 155 0.42 5.43 -37.62
C THR A 155 -0.12 3.99 -37.61
N ASP A 156 -1.44 3.84 -37.73
CA ASP A 156 -2.27 2.62 -37.61
C ASP A 156 -1.87 1.37 -38.43
N PHE A 157 -0.79 1.41 -39.22
CA PHE A 157 -0.30 0.30 -40.05
C PHE A 157 0.87 -0.49 -39.43
N ASP A 158 1.43 -0.03 -38.31
CA ASP A 158 2.40 -0.82 -37.53
C ASP A 158 1.61 -1.84 -36.67
N GLU A 159 1.94 -3.13 -36.76
CA GLU A 159 1.36 -4.18 -35.90
C GLU A 159 1.37 -3.71 -34.43
N TYR A 160 0.16 -3.59 -33.90
CA TYR A 160 -0.17 -2.98 -32.61
C TYR A 160 0.24 -3.91 -31.45
N ASP A 161 1.54 -4.10 -31.20
CA ASP A 161 1.99 -4.60 -29.89
C ASP A 161 2.08 -3.41 -28.92
N ASP A 162 0.91 -2.86 -28.60
CA ASP A 162 0.69 -1.69 -27.75
C ASP A 162 1.04 -1.95 -26.28
N THR A 163 1.46 -3.18 -25.96
CA THR A 163 1.83 -3.57 -24.61
C THR A 163 3.28 -3.19 -24.35
N PRO A 164 3.58 -2.29 -23.40
CA PRO A 164 4.95 -1.93 -23.05
C PRO A 164 5.81 -3.16 -22.78
N LYS A 165 7.08 -3.15 -23.23
CA LYS A 165 7.98 -4.32 -23.10
C LYS A 165 8.12 -4.82 -21.67
N TRP A 166 8.05 -3.93 -20.69
CA TRP A 166 8.08 -4.29 -19.27
C TRP A 166 6.84 -5.08 -18.80
N LYS A 167 5.69 -4.94 -19.48
CA LYS A 167 4.47 -5.74 -19.25
C LYS A 167 4.45 -7.07 -20.01
N SER A 168 5.09 -7.14 -21.17
CA SER A 168 5.01 -8.30 -22.08
C SER A 168 6.24 -9.22 -22.03
N THR A 169 7.41 -8.68 -22.37
CA THR A 169 8.62 -9.46 -22.66
C THR A 169 9.63 -9.47 -21.51
N LYS A 170 9.62 -8.45 -20.65
CA LYS A 170 10.56 -8.28 -19.54
C LYS A 170 9.84 -8.11 -18.21
N ILE A 171 8.98 -9.07 -17.89
CA ILE A 171 8.12 -9.02 -16.71
C ILE A 171 8.91 -9.00 -15.37
N GLY A 172 10.12 -9.56 -15.33
CA GLY A 172 11.03 -9.49 -14.16
C GLY A 172 11.61 -8.09 -13.88
N CYS A 173 11.34 -7.10 -14.75
CA CYS A 173 11.92 -5.77 -14.68
C CYS A 173 11.51 -4.99 -13.43
N ILE A 174 10.20 -4.93 -13.13
CA ILE A 174 9.69 -4.19 -11.96
C ILE A 174 10.14 -4.85 -10.64
N PRO A 175 9.97 -6.18 -10.45
CA PRO A 175 10.44 -6.83 -9.23
C PRO A 175 11.95 -6.67 -9.00
N ALA A 176 12.76 -6.80 -10.05
CA ALA A 176 14.21 -6.58 -9.95
C ALA A 176 14.53 -5.13 -9.57
N PHE A 177 13.90 -4.16 -10.24
CA PHE A 177 14.07 -2.74 -9.92
C PHE A 177 13.73 -2.42 -8.46
N MET A 178 12.60 -2.93 -7.98
CA MET A 178 12.17 -2.76 -6.59
C MET A 178 13.13 -3.41 -5.60
N TRP A 179 13.64 -4.61 -5.91
CA TRP A 179 14.65 -5.28 -5.09
C TRP A 179 15.92 -4.44 -4.99
N PHE A 180 16.46 -3.96 -6.12
CA PHE A 180 17.65 -3.11 -6.10
C PHE A 180 17.43 -1.84 -5.26
N LEU A 181 16.33 -1.12 -5.44
CA LEU A 181 16.06 0.08 -4.64
C LEU A 181 15.90 -0.24 -3.14
N LYS A 182 15.44 -1.44 -2.77
CA LYS A 182 15.40 -1.87 -1.36
C LYS A 182 16.79 -2.21 -0.81
N SER A 183 17.64 -2.84 -1.62
CA SER A 183 18.96 -3.30 -1.19
C SER A 183 20.06 -2.24 -1.26
N LEU A 184 19.90 -1.20 -2.08
CA LEU A 184 20.87 -0.10 -2.17
C LEU A 184 20.82 0.78 -0.91
N ASP A 185 21.98 1.25 -0.48
CA ASP A 185 22.09 2.18 0.64
C ASP A 185 21.65 3.60 0.24
N THR A 186 21.31 4.41 1.25
CA THR A 186 20.87 5.81 1.10
C THR A 186 21.83 6.63 0.23
N SER A 187 23.15 6.49 0.44
CA SER A 187 24.14 7.31 -0.28
C SER A 187 24.19 6.99 -1.78
N THR A 188 24.04 5.70 -2.13
CA THR A 188 23.94 5.30 -3.53
C THR A 188 22.65 5.80 -4.15
N ILE A 189 21.50 5.63 -3.48
CA ILE A 189 20.20 6.08 -4.02
C ILE A 189 20.18 7.60 -4.25
N ASP A 190 20.74 8.39 -3.34
CA ASP A 190 20.90 9.84 -3.51
C ASP A 190 21.62 10.23 -4.81
N GLN A 191 22.48 9.36 -5.35
CA GLN A 191 23.20 9.61 -6.61
C GLN A 191 22.42 9.18 -7.85
N ILE A 192 21.61 8.12 -7.73
CA ILE A 192 20.93 7.50 -8.90
C ILE A 192 19.44 7.81 -9.00
N TYR A 193 18.81 8.40 -7.97
CA TYR A 193 17.35 8.49 -7.87
C TYR A 193 16.69 9.18 -9.07
N LEU A 194 17.33 10.19 -9.67
CA LEU A 194 16.80 10.90 -10.83
C LEU A 194 16.56 9.96 -12.03
N ASN A 195 17.39 8.93 -12.20
CA ASN A 195 17.21 7.92 -13.25
C ASN A 195 16.01 7.01 -12.97
N SER A 196 15.65 6.84 -11.69
CA SER A 196 14.53 6.03 -11.23
C SER A 196 13.18 6.73 -11.42
N ILE A 197 13.15 8.07 -11.35
CA ILE A 197 11.89 8.86 -11.38
C ILE A 197 11.02 8.56 -12.61
N PRO A 198 11.52 8.54 -13.86
CA PRO A 198 10.66 8.27 -15.02
C PRO A 198 9.98 6.90 -14.96
N ILE A 199 10.67 5.89 -14.42
CA ILE A 199 10.12 4.53 -14.28
C ILE A 199 9.04 4.51 -13.22
N ILE A 200 9.29 5.13 -12.06
CA ILE A 200 8.33 5.22 -10.96
C ILE A 200 7.06 5.93 -11.43
N LEU A 201 7.18 7.08 -12.10
CA LEU A 201 6.04 7.83 -12.61
C LEU A 201 5.27 7.06 -13.68
N THR A 202 5.97 6.32 -14.56
CA THR A 202 5.30 5.43 -15.53
C THR A 202 4.40 4.42 -14.83
N LEU A 203 4.81 3.89 -13.67
CA LEU A 203 4.01 2.94 -12.89
C LEU A 203 2.84 3.61 -12.18
N VAL A 204 3.07 4.77 -11.55
CA VAL A 204 2.02 5.56 -10.85
C VAL A 204 0.94 6.04 -11.83
N GLU A 205 1.31 6.36 -13.06
CA GLU A 205 0.41 6.86 -14.10
C GLU A 205 -0.21 5.74 -14.96
N ASP A 206 0.19 4.48 -14.75
CA ASP A 206 -0.31 3.35 -15.53
C ASP A 206 -1.83 3.14 -15.39
N TYR A 207 -2.51 2.63 -16.42
CA TYR A 207 -3.96 2.41 -16.36
C TYR A 207 -4.36 1.27 -15.40
N ASP A 208 -3.48 0.29 -15.16
CA ASP A 208 -3.76 -0.83 -14.27
C ASP A 208 -3.39 -0.47 -12.82
N ILE A 209 -4.39 -0.49 -11.94
CA ILE A 209 -4.27 -0.18 -10.51
C ILE A 209 -3.15 -0.97 -9.85
N SER A 210 -2.95 -2.21 -10.28
CA SER A 210 -1.88 -3.09 -9.85
C SER A 210 -0.51 -2.41 -9.92
N PHE A 211 -0.17 -1.81 -11.07
CA PHE A 211 1.10 -1.13 -11.26
C PHE A 211 1.15 0.21 -10.53
N LYS A 212 0.01 0.89 -10.38
CA LYS A 212 -0.08 2.11 -9.57
C LYS A 212 0.34 1.85 -8.12
N ILE A 213 -0.17 0.79 -7.50
CA ILE A 213 0.19 0.39 -6.12
C ILE A 213 1.70 0.17 -5.99
N VAL A 214 2.32 -0.55 -6.95
CA VAL A 214 3.77 -0.75 -6.94
C VAL A 214 4.52 0.58 -7.15
N GLY A 215 4.00 1.47 -7.99
CA GLY A 215 4.51 2.83 -8.15
C GLY A 215 4.51 3.61 -6.84
N ILE A 216 3.41 3.56 -6.08
CA ILE A 216 3.27 4.19 -4.75
C ILE A 216 4.31 3.65 -3.76
N ASP A 217 4.50 2.32 -3.73
CA ASP A 217 5.51 1.70 -2.87
C ASP A 217 6.93 2.19 -3.23
N LEU A 218 7.22 2.33 -4.52
CA LEU A 218 8.50 2.84 -4.99
C LEU A 218 8.69 4.33 -4.69
N VAL A 219 7.63 5.15 -4.78
CA VAL A 219 7.65 6.55 -4.33
C VAL A 219 8.02 6.62 -2.85
N SER A 220 7.32 5.84 -2.00
CA SER A 220 7.59 5.79 -0.55
C SER A 220 9.02 5.32 -0.24
N LEU A 221 9.50 4.32 -0.98
CA LEU A 221 10.86 3.80 -0.83
C LEU A 221 11.92 4.83 -1.20
N VAL A 222 11.77 5.52 -2.32
CA VAL A 222 12.73 6.56 -2.74
C VAL A 222 12.65 7.76 -1.79
N ALA A 223 11.45 8.21 -1.41
CA ALA A 223 11.28 9.34 -0.50
C ALA A 223 11.89 9.09 0.89
N SER A 224 11.83 7.85 1.38
CA SER A 224 12.42 7.48 2.68
C SER A 224 13.94 7.34 2.66
N LYS A 225 14.55 7.15 1.47
CA LYS A 225 15.99 6.96 1.32
C LYS A 225 16.71 8.18 0.76
N VAL A 226 16.05 9.06 0.02
CA VAL A 226 16.70 10.26 -0.53
C VAL A 226 16.61 11.41 0.47
N ASN A 227 17.66 12.21 0.57
CA ASN A 227 17.63 13.41 1.40
C ASN A 227 16.47 14.34 0.99
N SER A 228 15.59 14.72 1.94
CA SER A 228 14.40 15.52 1.64
C SER A 228 14.73 16.87 1.00
N GLN A 229 15.84 17.51 1.38
CA GLN A 229 16.28 18.77 0.76
C GLN A 229 16.70 18.60 -0.69
N VAL A 230 17.22 17.43 -1.05
CA VAL A 230 17.58 17.09 -2.43
C VAL A 230 16.32 16.87 -3.28
N LEU A 231 15.31 16.19 -2.72
CA LEU A 231 14.00 16.01 -3.38
C LEU A 231 13.30 17.35 -3.63
N ILE A 232 13.35 18.26 -2.66
CA ILE A 232 12.76 19.60 -2.77
C ILE A 232 13.47 20.42 -3.84
N LYS A 233 14.81 20.52 -3.78
CA LYS A 233 15.59 21.33 -4.72
C LYS A 233 15.50 20.84 -6.16
N SER A 234 15.29 19.54 -6.37
CA SER A 234 15.13 18.95 -7.70
C SER A 234 13.71 19.06 -8.25
N GLY A 235 12.72 19.48 -7.44
CA GLY A 235 11.31 19.50 -7.81
C GLY A 235 10.64 18.12 -7.87
N VAL A 236 11.36 17.05 -7.51
CA VAL A 236 10.84 15.69 -7.50
C VAL A 236 9.79 15.50 -6.39
N SER A 237 9.94 16.21 -5.27
CA SER A 237 8.94 16.21 -4.20
C SER A 237 7.55 16.62 -4.70
N ASP A 238 7.48 17.70 -5.46
CA ASP A 238 6.22 18.24 -5.97
C ASP A 238 5.64 17.34 -7.05
N LEU A 239 6.51 16.76 -7.89
CA LEU A 239 6.14 15.80 -8.91
C LEU A 239 5.50 14.54 -8.29
N PHE A 240 6.11 13.98 -7.23
CA PHE A 240 5.53 12.86 -6.50
C PHE A 240 4.20 13.23 -5.86
N ILE A 241 4.12 14.37 -5.16
CA ILE A 241 2.85 14.82 -4.55
C ILE A 241 1.77 14.94 -5.63
N GLN A 242 2.03 15.60 -6.76
CA GLN A 242 1.05 15.77 -7.84
C GLN A 242 0.61 14.45 -8.46
N SER A 243 1.52 13.49 -8.61
CA SER A 243 1.18 12.17 -9.16
C SER A 243 0.35 11.34 -8.17
N ILE A 244 0.66 11.38 -6.87
CA ILE A 244 -0.12 10.69 -5.82
C ILE A 244 -1.47 11.37 -5.60
N ASP A 245 -1.55 12.70 -5.68
CA ASP A 245 -2.78 13.48 -5.50
C ASP A 245 -3.92 13.01 -6.42
N LYS A 246 -3.58 12.71 -7.68
CA LYS A 246 -4.52 12.16 -8.68
C LYS A 246 -5.07 10.77 -8.31
N LEU A 247 -4.43 10.06 -7.39
CA LEU A 247 -4.82 8.73 -6.92
C LEU A 247 -5.65 8.76 -5.63
N LEU A 248 -5.84 9.95 -5.03
CA LEU A 248 -6.70 10.13 -3.86
C LEU A 248 -8.19 10.09 -4.23
N ILE A 249 -8.54 10.25 -5.50
CA ILE A 249 -9.90 10.06 -5.98
C ILE A 249 -10.16 8.56 -6.11
N LEU A 250 -11.17 8.08 -5.40
CA LEU A 250 -11.55 6.68 -5.40
C LEU A 250 -11.92 6.23 -6.82
N ARG A 251 -11.42 5.06 -7.20
CA ARG A 251 -11.75 4.43 -8.48
C ARG A 251 -12.58 3.19 -8.26
N ARG A 252 -13.61 2.98 -9.08
CA ARG A 252 -14.54 1.86 -8.96
C ARG A 252 -14.06 0.58 -9.66
N GLU A 253 -12.76 0.47 -9.94
CA GLU A 253 -12.17 -0.74 -10.50
C GLU A 253 -11.64 -1.66 -9.40
N SER A 254 -11.36 -2.92 -9.75
CA SER A 254 -10.79 -3.89 -8.80
C SER A 254 -9.53 -3.35 -8.12
N LYS A 255 -9.48 -3.44 -6.78
CA LYS A 255 -8.41 -2.91 -5.91
C LYS A 255 -8.41 -1.38 -5.76
N GLY A 256 -9.47 -0.67 -6.19
CA GLY A 256 -9.60 0.77 -6.01
C GLY A 256 -9.52 1.22 -4.55
N GLU A 257 -10.12 0.44 -3.64
CA GLU A 257 -10.01 0.63 -2.19
C GLU A 257 -8.57 0.52 -1.68
N ILE A 258 -7.81 -0.47 -2.18
CA ILE A 258 -6.40 -0.67 -1.81
C ILE A 258 -5.57 0.51 -2.32
N LEU A 259 -5.83 0.95 -3.55
CA LEU A 259 -5.15 2.09 -4.15
C LEU A 259 -5.35 3.36 -3.33
N LEU A 260 -6.58 3.63 -2.90
CA LEU A 260 -6.90 4.80 -2.07
C LEU A 260 -6.11 4.76 -0.76
N ASN A 261 -6.16 3.62 -0.04
CA ASN A 261 -5.47 3.44 1.23
C ASN A 261 -3.95 3.64 1.09
N CYS A 262 -3.33 3.03 0.07
CA CYS A 262 -1.92 3.19 -0.23
C CYS A 262 -1.57 4.65 -0.58
N SER A 263 -2.43 5.32 -1.36
CA SER A 263 -2.22 6.71 -1.79
C SER A 263 -2.30 7.68 -0.62
N ILE A 264 -3.29 7.54 0.27
CA ILE A 264 -3.42 8.36 1.49
C ILE A 264 -2.17 8.22 2.36
N LYS A 265 -1.74 6.98 2.63
CA LYS A 265 -0.55 6.72 3.45
C LYS A 265 0.71 7.30 2.83
N CYS A 266 0.93 7.07 1.54
CA CYS A 266 2.09 7.61 0.82
C CYS A 266 2.08 9.14 0.81
N TYR A 267 0.92 9.76 0.60
CA TYR A 267 0.78 11.21 0.66
C TYR A 267 1.14 11.75 2.03
N LEU A 268 0.65 11.13 3.11
CA LEU A 268 1.03 11.47 4.50
C LEU A 268 2.53 11.34 4.74
N ASP A 269 3.14 10.25 4.29
CA ASP A 269 4.58 10.02 4.45
C ASP A 269 5.37 11.10 3.68
N LEU A 270 4.97 11.43 2.46
CA LEU A 270 5.60 12.48 1.64
C LEU A 270 5.52 13.85 2.31
N ILE A 271 4.34 14.27 2.78
CA ILE A 271 4.21 15.59 3.43
C ILE A 271 5.05 15.66 4.70
N ASN A 272 5.12 14.56 5.46
CA ASN A 272 5.91 14.46 6.67
C ASN A 272 7.41 14.40 6.40
N ILE A 273 7.85 14.01 5.21
CA ILE A 273 9.27 14.04 4.82
C ILE A 273 9.65 15.43 4.29
N ILE A 274 8.76 16.05 3.50
CA ILE A 274 9.03 17.28 2.75
C ILE A 274 8.86 18.52 3.62
N TYR A 275 7.76 18.63 4.37
CA TYR A 275 7.34 19.89 5.00
C TYR A 275 7.61 19.96 6.51
N GLN A 276 8.50 19.12 7.05
CA GLN A 276 8.77 19.00 8.51
C GLN A 276 8.95 20.33 9.26
N LYS A 277 9.47 21.35 8.58
CA LYS A 277 9.82 22.65 9.16
C LYS A 277 8.72 23.70 9.01
N THR A 278 7.62 23.40 8.30
CA THR A 278 6.56 24.36 7.99
C THR A 278 5.19 23.82 8.43
N PRO A 279 4.81 24.01 9.70
CA PRO A 279 3.55 23.48 10.24
C PRO A 279 2.29 23.97 9.51
N THR A 280 2.32 25.20 8.98
CA THR A 280 1.21 25.78 8.22
C THR A 280 1.00 25.06 6.90
N GLU A 281 2.06 24.83 6.12
CA GLU A 281 2.00 24.09 4.85
C GLU A 281 1.57 22.65 5.05
N ILE A 282 2.08 21.97 6.09
CA ILE A 282 1.59 20.62 6.45
C ILE A 282 0.08 20.65 6.67
N THR A 283 -0.41 21.61 7.44
CA THR A 283 -1.84 21.71 7.77
C THR A 283 -2.68 21.95 6.53
N GLU A 284 -2.26 22.82 5.61
CA GLU A 284 -2.95 23.05 4.33
C GLU A 284 -2.98 21.80 3.45
N LYS A 285 -1.86 21.06 3.36
CA LYS A 285 -1.81 19.80 2.62
C LYS A 285 -2.67 18.72 3.27
N LEU A 286 -2.74 18.66 4.59
CA LEU A 286 -3.64 17.75 5.30
C LEU A 286 -5.11 18.11 5.06
N PHE A 287 -5.46 19.40 5.01
CA PHE A 287 -6.81 19.84 4.65
C PHE A 287 -7.19 19.44 3.24
N HIS A 288 -6.28 19.63 2.29
CA HIS A 288 -6.48 19.18 0.91
C HIS A 288 -6.65 17.65 0.84
N LEU A 289 -5.75 16.90 1.46
CA LEU A 289 -5.83 15.44 1.55
C LEU A 289 -7.16 14.97 2.14
N PHE A 290 -7.57 15.55 3.28
CA PHE A 290 -8.82 15.18 3.93
C PHE A 290 -10.02 15.46 3.04
N TYR A 291 -10.05 16.64 2.41
CA TYR A 291 -11.13 17.01 1.52
C TYR A 291 -11.22 16.06 0.30
N THR A 292 -10.12 15.86 -0.42
CA THR A 292 -10.11 15.04 -1.64
C THR A 292 -10.28 13.55 -1.36
N ALA A 293 -9.59 13.02 -0.35
CA ALA A 293 -9.61 11.58 -0.09
C ALA A 293 -10.82 11.11 0.72
N ILE A 294 -11.41 11.97 1.55
CA ILE A 294 -12.55 11.62 2.41
C ILE A 294 -13.82 12.29 1.91
N ILE A 295 -13.93 13.61 2.04
CA ILE A 295 -15.20 14.34 1.82
C ILE A 295 -15.68 14.16 0.38
N GLN A 296 -14.80 14.39 -0.59
CA GLN A 296 -15.14 14.25 -2.01
C GLN A 296 -15.53 12.81 -2.36
N ASN A 297 -14.80 11.82 -1.85
CA ASN A 297 -15.12 10.43 -2.13
C ASN A 297 -16.44 10.00 -1.46
N LEU A 298 -16.73 10.38 -0.22
CA LEU A 298 -18.02 10.07 0.43
C LEU A 298 -19.19 10.60 -0.40
N MET A 299 -19.13 11.87 -0.83
CA MET A 299 -20.17 12.48 -1.66
C MET A 299 -20.46 11.74 -2.97
N TYR A 300 -19.46 11.05 -3.55
CA TYR A 300 -19.58 10.38 -4.86
C TYR A 300 -19.60 8.85 -4.80
N THR A 301 -19.46 8.24 -3.63
CA THR A 301 -19.43 6.77 -3.51
C THR A 301 -20.80 6.14 -3.74
N GLY A 302 -21.89 6.87 -3.45
CA GLY A 302 -23.24 6.32 -3.52
C GLY A 302 -23.40 5.14 -2.54
N ASN A 303 -24.14 4.09 -2.95
CA ASN A 303 -24.50 2.97 -2.07
C ASN A 303 -23.53 1.76 -2.13
N GLU A 304 -22.30 1.96 -2.61
CA GLU A 304 -21.31 0.88 -2.71
C GLU A 304 -20.55 0.73 -1.38
N PHE A 305 -21.07 -0.13 -0.50
CA PHE A 305 -20.59 -0.28 0.89
C PHE A 305 -19.09 -0.61 1.01
N SER A 306 -18.53 -1.43 0.11
CA SER A 306 -17.10 -1.78 0.13
C SER A 306 -16.19 -0.56 0.02
N TYR A 307 -16.60 0.42 -0.78
CA TYR A 307 -15.85 1.66 -0.96
C TYR A 307 -16.05 2.63 0.20
N GLN A 308 -17.27 2.72 0.74
CA GLN A 308 -17.53 3.51 1.93
C GLN A 308 -16.69 3.01 3.12
N VAL A 309 -16.65 1.69 3.35
CA VAL A 309 -15.78 1.04 4.35
C VAL A 309 -14.32 1.48 4.18
N ALA A 310 -13.80 1.46 2.95
CA ALA A 310 -12.43 1.87 2.67
C ALA A 310 -12.20 3.35 3.04
N ILE A 311 -13.10 4.25 2.66
CA ILE A 311 -12.98 5.68 2.97
C ILE A 311 -13.05 5.90 4.49
N LEU A 312 -14.04 5.33 5.16
CA LEU A 312 -14.25 5.46 6.60
C LEU A 312 -13.05 4.95 7.41
N SER A 313 -12.43 3.85 6.98
CA SER A 313 -11.25 3.28 7.64
C SER A 313 -10.06 4.24 7.70
N ASN A 314 -9.95 5.19 6.76
CA ASN A 314 -8.89 6.20 6.73
C ASN A 314 -9.19 7.44 7.57
N ILE A 315 -10.45 7.69 7.94
CA ILE A 315 -10.85 8.86 8.74
C ILE A 315 -10.11 8.86 10.07
N SER A 316 -10.00 7.71 10.73
CA SER A 316 -9.33 7.58 12.03
C SER A 316 -7.85 8.02 11.95
N LEU A 317 -7.15 7.63 10.88
CA LEU A 317 -5.75 8.01 10.65
C LEU A 317 -5.62 9.52 10.42
N LEU A 318 -6.47 10.08 9.56
CA LEU A 318 -6.41 11.49 9.19
C LEU A 318 -6.89 12.43 10.30
N ALA A 319 -7.92 12.05 11.04
CA ALA A 319 -8.43 12.80 12.19
C ALA A 319 -7.34 12.94 13.27
N LYS A 320 -6.65 11.84 13.62
CA LYS A 320 -5.53 11.86 14.57
C LYS A 320 -4.35 12.70 14.09
N THR A 321 -4.16 12.78 12.77
CA THR A 321 -3.09 13.58 12.16
C THR A 321 -3.44 15.08 12.18
N LEU A 322 -4.69 15.44 11.86
CA LEU A 322 -5.19 16.81 11.92
C LEU A 322 -5.45 17.31 13.35
N LYS A 323 -5.71 16.41 14.29
CA LYS A 323 -6.07 16.70 15.68
C LYS A 323 -7.28 17.62 15.75
N ILE A 324 -7.23 18.67 16.57
CA ILE A 324 -8.28 19.69 16.73
C ILE A 324 -8.72 20.33 15.40
N ASN A 325 -7.86 20.37 14.39
CA ASN A 325 -8.20 20.93 13.08
C ASN A 325 -9.25 20.08 12.33
N THR A 326 -9.49 18.84 12.75
CA THR A 326 -10.59 17.98 12.28
C THR A 326 -11.95 18.64 12.46
N VAL A 327 -12.08 19.56 13.42
CA VAL A 327 -13.32 20.31 13.67
C VAL A 327 -13.86 21.04 12.43
N ARG A 328 -12.98 21.40 11.48
CA ARG A 328 -13.36 22.02 10.19
C ARG A 328 -14.29 21.12 9.36
N TYR A 329 -14.14 19.81 9.50
CA TYR A 329 -14.91 18.81 8.76
C TYR A 329 -15.97 18.13 9.62
N LEU A 330 -16.18 18.57 10.87
CA LEU A 330 -17.13 17.92 11.78
C LEU A 330 -18.53 17.83 11.19
N ARG A 331 -19.07 18.95 10.71
CA ARG A 331 -20.39 19.01 10.07
C ARG A 331 -20.53 18.08 8.86
N PRO A 332 -19.71 18.20 7.79
CA PRO A 332 -19.89 17.35 6.61
C PRO A 332 -19.64 15.86 6.92
N LEU A 333 -18.77 15.54 7.88
CA LEU A 333 -18.58 14.14 8.29
C LEU A 333 -19.79 13.59 9.02
N ILE A 334 -20.41 14.38 9.91
CA ILE A 334 -21.64 13.97 10.61
C ILE A 334 -22.78 13.77 9.61
N GLU A 335 -22.95 14.69 8.66
CA GLU A 335 -23.97 14.61 7.61
C GLU A 335 -23.84 13.34 6.74
N GLU A 336 -22.62 12.84 6.51
CA GLU A 336 -22.38 11.61 5.76
C GLU A 336 -22.39 10.33 6.62
N ILE A 337 -21.92 10.39 7.87
CA ILE A 337 -21.79 9.21 8.75
C ILE A 337 -23.14 8.82 9.38
N ILE A 338 -23.96 9.80 9.79
CA ILE A 338 -25.24 9.50 10.45
C ILE A 338 -26.15 8.62 9.59
N PRO A 339 -26.40 8.93 8.31
CA PRO A 339 -27.25 8.09 7.46
C PRO A 339 -26.77 6.64 7.38
N ILE A 340 -25.45 6.41 7.44
CA ILE A 340 -24.87 5.05 7.45
C ILE A 340 -25.22 4.31 8.76
N MET A 341 -25.18 5.01 9.89
CA MET A 341 -25.52 4.44 11.20
C MET A 341 -27.00 4.11 11.33
N GLU A 342 -27.87 4.82 10.62
CA GLU A 342 -29.32 4.63 10.63
C GLU A 342 -29.80 3.45 9.74
N ILE A 343 -28.91 2.85 8.94
CA ILE A 343 -29.26 1.70 8.08
C ILE A 343 -29.69 0.49 8.94
N GLU A 344 -30.82 -0.13 8.61
CA GLU A 344 -31.23 -1.38 9.26
C GLU A 344 -30.34 -2.56 8.79
N ILE A 345 -29.82 -3.35 9.74
CA ILE A 345 -28.87 -4.44 9.45
C ILE A 345 -29.55 -5.65 8.79
N LEU A 346 -30.72 -6.06 9.31
CA LEU A 346 -31.57 -7.15 8.80
C LEU A 346 -30.84 -8.46 8.40
N GLY A 347 -29.82 -8.88 9.17
CA GLY A 347 -29.06 -10.10 8.92
C GLY A 347 -27.94 -9.98 7.88
N VAL A 348 -27.63 -8.77 7.40
CA VAL A 348 -26.61 -8.53 6.37
C VAL A 348 -25.27 -8.14 7.01
N GLU A 349 -24.28 -9.03 6.94
CA GLU A 349 -22.97 -8.83 7.58
C GLU A 349 -22.21 -7.60 7.03
N THR A 350 -22.31 -7.32 5.74
CA THR A 350 -21.63 -6.16 5.12
C THR A 350 -22.16 -4.81 5.64
N VAL A 351 -23.42 -4.74 6.08
CA VAL A 351 -23.98 -3.55 6.73
C VAL A 351 -23.37 -3.38 8.12
N VAL A 352 -23.15 -4.48 8.86
CA VAL A 352 -22.47 -4.43 10.17
C VAL A 352 -21.02 -3.96 10.02
N GLU A 353 -20.31 -4.45 9.01
CA GLU A 353 -18.94 -4.00 8.69
C GLU A 353 -18.91 -2.49 8.40
N LEU A 354 -19.84 -2.02 7.57
CA LEU A 354 -19.98 -0.60 7.24
C LEU A 354 -20.27 0.25 8.48
N GLN A 355 -21.25 -0.14 9.30
CA GLN A 355 -21.61 0.58 10.52
C GLN A 355 -20.48 0.55 11.55
N LEU A 356 -19.72 -0.54 11.62
CA LEU A 356 -18.56 -0.63 12.50
C LEU A 356 -17.48 0.37 12.09
N GLU A 357 -17.15 0.47 10.80
CA GLU A 357 -16.19 1.47 10.32
C GLU A 357 -16.71 2.90 10.47
N ALA A 358 -18.00 3.13 10.23
CA ALA A 358 -18.65 4.42 10.48
C ALA A 358 -18.55 4.83 11.95
N THR A 359 -18.78 3.88 12.87
CA THR A 359 -18.67 4.08 14.32
C THR A 359 -17.22 4.36 14.74
N ASN A 360 -16.24 3.63 14.19
CA ASN A 360 -14.82 3.88 14.46
C ASN A 360 -14.38 5.27 13.96
N ALA A 361 -14.83 5.65 12.76
CA ALA A 361 -14.60 6.96 12.18
C ALA A 361 -15.22 8.07 13.05
N LEU A 362 -16.49 7.92 13.43
CA LEU A 362 -17.20 8.87 14.28
C LEU A 362 -16.47 9.05 15.61
N LEU A 363 -16.17 7.96 16.32
CA LEU A 363 -15.44 8.03 17.59
C LEU A 363 -14.13 8.81 17.47
N SER A 364 -13.35 8.54 16.42
CA SER A 364 -12.09 9.25 16.18
C SER A 364 -12.30 10.74 15.91
N ILE A 365 -13.33 11.10 15.15
CA ILE A 365 -13.69 12.50 14.90
C ILE A 365 -14.10 13.17 16.21
N LEU A 366 -14.97 12.55 17.00
CA LEU A 366 -15.47 13.12 18.25
C LEU A 366 -14.34 13.34 19.26
N GLN A 367 -13.40 12.40 19.36
CA GLN A 367 -12.23 12.53 20.23
C GLN A 367 -11.36 13.74 19.86
N GLU A 368 -11.12 13.95 18.57
CA GLU A 368 -10.25 15.02 18.09
C GLU A 368 -10.97 16.39 18.00
N SER A 369 -12.30 16.40 17.89
CA SER A 369 -13.12 17.61 17.71
C SER A 369 -14.05 17.92 18.88
N PHE A 370 -13.80 17.30 20.05
CA PHE A 370 -14.66 17.36 21.24
C PHE A 370 -15.15 18.76 21.64
N PRO A 371 -14.41 19.89 21.48
CA PRO A 371 -14.89 21.21 21.90
C PRO A 371 -16.12 21.71 21.14
N ARG A 372 -16.47 21.08 19.99
CA ARG A 372 -17.62 21.46 19.17
C ARG A 372 -18.65 20.35 19.00
N VAL A 373 -18.44 19.18 19.61
CA VAL A 373 -19.34 18.03 19.47
C VAL A 373 -20.72 18.29 20.07
N ASP A 374 -20.80 19.06 21.15
CA ASP A 374 -22.08 19.32 21.86
C ASP A 374 -23.18 19.87 20.93
N ALA A 375 -22.80 20.66 19.93
CA ALA A 375 -23.72 21.23 18.94
C ALA A 375 -24.36 20.22 17.98
N TYR A 376 -23.93 18.96 18.02
CA TYR A 376 -24.40 17.88 17.14
C TYR A 376 -24.97 16.68 17.92
N VAL A 377 -25.11 16.79 19.25
CA VAL A 377 -25.65 15.71 20.09
C VAL A 377 -27.07 15.32 19.67
N ASP A 378 -27.85 16.30 19.24
CA ASP A 378 -29.22 16.15 18.73
C ASP A 378 -29.33 15.28 17.48
N GLN A 379 -28.26 15.19 16.69
CA GLN A 379 -28.17 14.33 15.50
C GLN A 379 -27.49 13.00 15.82
N ILE A 380 -26.38 13.03 16.57
CA ILE A 380 -25.56 11.84 16.84
C ILE A 380 -26.29 10.85 17.74
N VAL A 381 -26.95 11.30 18.81
CA VAL A 381 -27.55 10.38 19.79
C VAL A 381 -28.72 9.59 19.21
N PRO A 382 -29.68 10.19 18.47
CA PRO A 382 -30.73 9.41 17.80
C PRO A 382 -30.16 8.35 16.86
N ALA A 383 -29.14 8.69 16.06
CA ALA A 383 -28.49 7.74 15.16
C ALA A 383 -27.84 6.56 15.91
N LEU A 384 -27.20 6.83 17.05
CA LEU A 384 -26.66 5.78 17.93
C LEU A 384 -27.75 4.86 18.48
N VAL A 385 -28.89 5.43 18.87
CA VAL A 385 -30.04 4.67 19.39
C VAL A 385 -30.63 3.77 18.31
N LEU A 386 -30.84 4.30 17.09
CA LEU A 386 -31.35 3.54 15.96
C LEU A 386 -30.37 2.42 15.55
N CYS A 387 -29.08 2.72 15.50
CA CYS A 387 -28.04 1.73 15.22
C CYS A 387 -28.05 0.61 16.28
N TYR A 388 -28.12 0.98 17.56
CA TYR A 388 -28.17 0.02 18.66
C TYR A 388 -29.44 -0.84 18.61
N ASP A 389 -30.61 -0.25 18.39
CA ASP A 389 -31.88 -0.98 18.28
C ASP A 389 -31.84 -2.00 17.13
N SER A 390 -31.30 -1.60 15.97
CA SER A 390 -31.03 -2.50 14.85
C SER A 390 -30.16 -3.69 15.28
N THR A 391 -29.12 -3.48 16.11
CA THR A 391 -28.30 -4.60 16.61
C THR A 391 -29.07 -5.60 17.49
N CYS A 392 -30.15 -5.18 18.14
CA CYS A 392 -30.98 -6.03 18.99
C CYS A 392 -31.99 -6.90 18.22
N HIS A 393 -32.09 -6.73 16.90
CA HIS A 393 -33.00 -7.51 16.08
C HIS A 393 -32.56 -8.99 15.98
N LYS A 394 -33.49 -9.94 16.19
CA LYS A 394 -33.22 -11.40 16.26
C LYS A 394 -32.50 -11.98 15.03
N LEU A 395 -32.67 -11.37 13.86
CA LEU A 395 -31.97 -11.80 12.64
C LEU A 395 -30.45 -11.62 12.74
N ASN A 396 -29.98 -10.75 13.64
CA ASN A 396 -28.58 -10.37 13.79
C ASN A 396 -27.84 -11.23 14.83
N ASP A 397 -28.53 -12.07 15.60
CA ASP A 397 -27.95 -12.87 16.70
C ASP A 397 -26.77 -13.77 16.25
N LYS A 398 -26.73 -14.14 14.97
CA LYS A 398 -25.68 -15.02 14.40
C LYS A 398 -24.49 -14.25 13.82
N LEU A 399 -24.57 -12.93 13.70
CA LEU A 399 -23.55 -12.12 13.06
C LEU A 399 -22.38 -11.87 14.04
N SER A 400 -21.18 -12.22 13.60
CA SER A 400 -19.98 -12.23 14.45
C SER A 400 -19.57 -10.83 14.95
N LEU A 401 -19.87 -9.79 14.17
CA LEU A 401 -19.41 -8.42 14.41
C LEU A 401 -20.37 -7.58 15.26
N ILE A 402 -21.58 -8.06 15.54
CA ILE A 402 -22.62 -7.30 16.28
C ILE A 402 -22.14 -6.91 17.67
N GLN A 403 -21.53 -7.85 18.40
CA GLN A 403 -21.04 -7.58 19.74
C GLN A 403 -19.95 -6.48 19.72
N LYS A 404 -19.08 -6.50 18.71
CA LYS A 404 -18.04 -5.49 18.53
C LYS A 404 -18.64 -4.11 18.22
N LEU A 405 -19.67 -4.07 17.38
CA LEU A 405 -20.42 -2.84 17.08
C LEU A 405 -21.08 -2.28 18.35
N GLN A 406 -21.77 -3.11 19.13
CA GLN A 406 -22.40 -2.69 20.39
C GLN A 406 -21.41 -2.08 21.39
N TYR A 407 -20.23 -2.67 21.56
CA TYR A 407 -19.18 -2.09 22.41
C TYR A 407 -18.69 -0.74 21.91
N LYS A 408 -18.60 -0.56 20.60
CA LYS A 408 -18.19 0.71 20.00
C LYS A 408 -19.27 1.80 20.13
N LEU A 409 -20.54 1.45 19.95
CA LEU A 409 -21.66 2.35 20.21
C LEU A 409 -21.68 2.81 21.67
N ALA A 410 -21.45 1.87 22.60
CA ALA A 410 -21.34 2.17 24.03
C ALA A 410 -20.16 3.12 24.33
N GLU A 411 -19.01 2.92 23.69
CA GLU A 411 -17.84 3.81 23.84
C GLU A 411 -18.15 5.24 23.39
N ILE A 412 -18.81 5.41 22.23
CA ILE A 412 -19.23 6.73 21.75
C ILE A 412 -20.23 7.36 22.72
N PHE A 413 -21.23 6.62 23.16
CA PHE A 413 -22.26 7.14 24.04
C PHE A 413 -21.68 7.63 25.38
N THR A 414 -20.79 6.84 26.00
CA THR A 414 -20.07 7.24 27.21
C THR A 414 -19.22 8.49 26.97
N PHE A 415 -18.55 8.57 25.82
CA PHE A 415 -17.77 9.75 25.45
C PHE A 415 -18.65 11.00 25.35
N ILE A 416 -19.79 10.91 24.65
CA ILE A 416 -20.76 12.02 24.51
C ILE A 416 -21.26 12.46 25.89
N LEU A 417 -21.68 11.54 26.76
CA LEU A 417 -22.13 11.88 28.11
C LEU A 417 -21.09 12.64 28.93
N SER A 418 -19.80 12.34 28.72
CA SER A 418 -18.70 12.99 29.44
C SER A 418 -18.48 14.45 29.02
N ILE A 419 -18.80 14.80 27.77
CA ILE A 419 -18.58 16.13 27.20
C ILE A 419 -19.87 16.96 27.04
N SER A 420 -21.04 16.33 27.16
CA SER A 420 -22.33 16.97 26.93
C SER A 420 -22.62 18.09 27.92
N SER A 421 -23.15 19.20 27.42
CA SER A 421 -23.71 20.29 28.21
C SER A 421 -24.96 19.85 28.98
N PRO A 422 -25.42 20.63 29.99
CA PRO A 422 -26.66 20.32 30.70
C PRO A 422 -27.90 20.24 29.78
N GLU A 423 -27.93 21.05 28.72
CA GLU A 423 -29.00 21.07 27.72
C GLU A 423 -29.01 19.77 26.90
N SER A 424 -27.84 19.37 26.39
CA SER A 424 -27.64 18.09 25.71
C SER A 424 -27.99 16.90 26.60
N LYS A 425 -27.64 16.93 27.89
CA LYS A 425 -28.02 15.87 28.85
C LYS A 425 -29.53 15.79 29.04
N LYS A 426 -30.22 16.93 29.13
CA LYS A 426 -31.69 16.96 29.21
C LYS A 426 -32.32 16.33 27.95
N PHE A 427 -31.81 16.65 26.76
CA PHE A 427 -32.26 16.01 25.52
C PHE A 427 -32.06 14.49 25.53
N ILE A 428 -30.89 14.01 26.01
CA ILE A 428 -30.62 12.58 26.15
C ILE A 428 -31.62 11.92 27.12
N ASP A 429 -31.95 12.58 28.23
CA ASP A 429 -32.94 12.08 29.20
C ASP A 429 -34.37 12.07 28.59
N GLU A 430 -34.71 13.04 27.74
CA GLU A 430 -35.97 13.05 26.99
C GLU A 430 -36.04 11.87 26.01
N LEU A 431 -34.93 11.53 25.32
CA LEU A 431 -34.87 10.35 24.44
C LEU A 431 -35.06 9.02 25.19
N GLU A 432 -34.64 8.93 26.45
CA GLU A 432 -34.82 7.73 27.28
C GLU A 432 -36.29 7.41 27.54
N THR A 433 -37.17 8.42 27.46
CA THR A 433 -38.63 8.21 27.54
C THR A 433 -39.19 7.49 26.32
N VAL A 434 -38.57 7.69 25.14
CA VAL A 434 -38.98 7.10 23.87
C VAL A 434 -38.36 5.71 23.68
N TYR A 435 -37.10 5.55 24.12
CA TYR A 435 -36.33 4.30 24.02
C TYR A 435 -35.95 3.77 25.40
N PRO A 436 -36.84 3.07 26.11
CA PRO A 436 -36.57 2.65 27.48
C PRO A 436 -35.30 1.80 27.61
N ASN A 437 -34.50 2.07 28.63
CA ASN A 437 -33.28 1.32 28.99
C ASN A 437 -32.10 1.44 28.00
N PHE A 438 -32.19 2.20 26.91
CA PHE A 438 -31.07 2.32 25.96
C PHE A 438 -29.79 2.84 26.64
N LYS A 439 -29.95 3.89 27.46
CA LYS A 439 -28.87 4.54 28.21
C LYS A 439 -28.21 3.56 29.18
N GLN A 440 -29.01 2.88 29.99
CA GLN A 440 -28.52 1.87 30.94
C GLN A 440 -27.78 0.74 30.22
N ASN A 441 -28.35 0.22 29.13
CA ASN A 441 -27.76 -0.87 28.36
C ASN A 441 -26.39 -0.49 27.76
N LEU A 442 -26.28 0.70 27.15
CA LEU A 442 -25.02 1.17 26.57
C LEU A 442 -23.96 1.43 27.66
N VAL A 443 -24.35 2.02 28.80
CA VAL A 443 -23.43 2.23 29.93
C VAL A 443 -22.95 0.89 30.50
N ASP A 444 -23.84 -0.09 30.67
CA ASP A 444 -23.49 -1.43 31.16
C ASP A 444 -22.57 -2.18 30.20
N LEU A 445 -22.77 -2.05 28.89
CA LEU A 445 -21.89 -2.60 27.87
C LEU A 445 -20.49 -1.98 27.92
N SER A 446 -20.41 -0.66 28.11
CA SER A 446 -19.12 0.05 28.28
C SER A 446 -18.36 -0.47 29.49
N ALA A 447 -19.04 -0.65 30.64
CA ALA A 447 -18.45 -1.16 31.87
C ALA A 447 -17.95 -2.62 31.75
N LYS A 448 -18.61 -3.45 30.93
CA LYS A 448 -18.17 -4.83 30.65
C LYS A 448 -16.90 -4.89 29.81
N ASN A 449 -16.73 -3.98 28.85
CA ASN A 449 -15.57 -3.96 27.94
C ASN A 449 -14.23 -3.66 28.68
N VAL A 450 -14.27 -2.79 29.70
CA VAL A 450 -13.10 -2.43 30.54
C VAL A 450 -12.57 -3.62 31.36
N LYS A 451 -13.40 -4.64 31.62
CA LYS A 451 -12.99 -5.85 32.34
C LYS A 451 -12.39 -6.94 31.46
N VAL A 452 -12.52 -6.82 30.14
CA VAL A 452 -12.02 -7.81 29.16
C VAL A 452 -10.65 -7.39 28.60
N THR A 453 -10.32 -6.11 28.69
CA THR A 453 -9.10 -5.52 28.13
C THR A 453 -7.99 -5.25 29.17
N ASN A 454 -8.31 -5.38 30.47
CA ASN A 454 -7.36 -5.45 31.59
C ASN A 454 -7.25 -6.89 32.07
#